data_AF-A0AAP2HDC4-F1
#
_entry.id   AF-A0AAP2HDC4-F1
#
_cell.length_a   1.000
_cell.length_b   1.000
_cell.length_c   1.000
_cell.angle_alpha   90.00
_cell.angle_beta   90.00
_cell.angle_gamma   90.00
#
_symmetry.space_group_name_H-M   'P 1'
#
loop_
_entity.id
_entity.type
_entity.pdbx_description
1 polymer ?
#
loop_
_entity_poly.entity_id
_entity_poly.type
_entity_poly.pdbx_seq_one_letter_code
_entity_poly.pdbx_strand_id
1 'polypeptide(L)'
;MGMDMKGKQKVAFARVAVCMPWLLVAACSVGSRVEGRMATGQEVEPPMPVPHVVAYEGDAPLPEFAGEPDTGGENETVVLSIDPARIDATAAAVEAVDECKAWQLSEDEAEELFAMSHAVDAGTYLGYGEAPCTITGTVRSGGVDWQFTINGTAKATWKHGSDVRFLGCDERACEGFGA
;
A
#
# COMPACT_ATOMS: atom_id res chain seq x y z
N MET A 1 66.12 29.45 19.26
CA MET A 1 66.40 28.24 18.43
C MET A 1 65.11 27.44 18.37
N GLY A 2 64.42 27.35 17.23
CA GLY A 2 64.55 26.24 16.26
C GLY A 2 63.90 24.96 16.83
N MET A 3 62.91 24.29 16.24
CA MET A 3 62.54 24.14 14.84
C MET A 3 61.06 23.71 14.69
N ASP A 4 60.51 24.13 13.56
CA ASP A 4 59.35 23.60 12.84
C ASP A 4 59.46 22.07 12.61
N MET A 5 58.40 21.30 12.86
CA MET A 5 58.22 19.98 12.23
C MET A 5 56.74 19.73 11.87
N LYS A 6 56.45 19.98 10.60
CA LYS A 6 55.40 19.38 9.77
C LYS A 6 55.25 17.86 9.99
N GLY A 7 54.11 17.45 10.53
CA GLY A 7 53.65 16.05 10.55
C GLY A 7 52.38 15.89 9.71
N LYS A 8 52.53 15.42 8.47
CA LYS A 8 51.44 15.12 7.53
C LYS A 8 50.61 13.94 8.06
N GLN A 9 49.37 14.19 8.49
CA GLN A 9 48.44 13.12 8.84
C GLN A 9 47.89 12.50 7.56
N LYS A 10 48.37 11.30 7.24
CA LYS A 10 47.85 10.49 6.12
C LYS A 10 46.52 9.89 6.57
N VAL A 11 45.42 10.38 6.00
CA VAL A 11 44.09 9.78 6.15
C VAL A 11 44.10 8.46 5.37
N ALA A 12 44.17 7.34 6.09
CA ALA A 12 44.03 6.01 5.53
C ALA A 12 42.54 5.76 5.25
N PHE A 13 42.15 5.83 3.98
CA PHE A 13 40.84 5.37 3.52
C PHE A 13 40.84 3.83 3.57
N ALA A 14 40.21 3.27 4.60
CA ALA A 14 39.87 1.87 4.66
C ALA A 14 38.85 1.56 3.55
N ARG A 15 39.31 0.86 2.51
CA ARG A 15 38.46 0.28 1.48
C ARG A 15 37.76 -0.94 2.09
N VAL A 16 36.49 -0.80 2.46
CA VAL A 16 35.63 -1.95 2.72
C VAL A 16 35.33 -2.60 1.37
N ALA A 17 35.96 -3.74 1.13
CA ALA A 17 35.72 -4.58 -0.03
C ALA A 17 34.39 -5.33 0.18
N VAL A 18 33.37 -4.97 -0.59
CA VAL A 18 32.14 -5.75 -0.72
C VAL A 18 32.43 -6.88 -1.71
N CYS A 19 32.54 -8.11 -1.19
CA CYS A 19 32.58 -9.31 -2.02
C CYS A 19 31.14 -9.69 -2.41
N MET A 20 30.72 -9.31 -3.61
CA MET A 20 29.56 -9.89 -4.30
C MET A 20 30.05 -10.99 -5.25
N PRO A 21 29.64 -12.25 -5.08
CA PRO A 21 29.88 -13.28 -6.06
C PRO A 21 28.75 -13.30 -7.10
N TRP A 22 29.14 -13.13 -8.36
CA TRP A 22 28.56 -13.72 -9.59
C TRP A 22 27.86 -12.79 -10.61
N LEU A 23 28.51 -12.78 -11.79
CA LEU A 23 28.06 -12.54 -13.16
C LEU A 23 27.76 -11.12 -13.69
N LEU A 24 28.80 -10.58 -14.36
CA LEU A 24 28.81 -10.17 -15.78
C LEU A 24 27.69 -9.26 -16.29
N VAL A 25 27.93 -7.95 -16.29
CA VAL A 25 27.79 -7.11 -17.50
C VAL A 25 28.87 -6.01 -17.46
N ALA A 26 29.79 -6.05 -18.40
CA ALA A 26 30.68 -4.94 -18.72
C ALA A 26 29.92 -3.93 -19.57
N ALA A 27 29.78 -2.68 -19.09
CA ALA A 27 29.49 -1.55 -19.94
C ALA A 27 30.19 -0.31 -19.37
N CYS A 28 31.33 0.04 -19.98
CA CYS A 28 31.96 1.35 -19.82
C CYS A 28 30.98 2.42 -20.30
N SER A 29 30.73 3.44 -19.48
CA SER A 29 30.23 4.73 -19.96
C SER A 29 31.19 5.84 -19.52
N VAL A 30 31.99 6.26 -20.50
CA VAL A 30 32.74 7.51 -20.52
C VAL A 30 31.73 8.65 -20.66
N GLY A 31 31.97 9.74 -19.96
CA GLY A 31 30.96 10.77 -19.66
C GLY A 31 30.53 11.67 -20.80
N SER A 32 29.69 12.65 -20.46
CA SER A 32 29.63 13.94 -21.15
C SER A 32 28.94 14.99 -20.31
N ARG A 33 29.75 15.99 -19.97
CA ARG A 33 29.48 17.43 -19.84
C ARG A 33 28.08 17.87 -20.30
N VAL A 34 27.33 18.50 -19.38
CA VAL A 34 26.08 19.19 -19.68
C VAL A 34 26.40 20.68 -19.91
N GLU A 35 26.55 21.08 -21.17
CA GLU A 35 26.44 22.47 -21.60
C GLU A 35 25.59 22.50 -22.87
N GLY A 36 24.41 23.08 -22.78
CA GLY A 36 23.49 23.25 -23.90
C GLY A 36 22.23 23.96 -23.43
N ARG A 37 22.26 25.29 -23.32
CA ARG A 37 21.86 26.25 -24.35
C ARG A 37 20.38 26.62 -24.18
N MET A 38 20.18 27.83 -23.67
CA MET A 38 18.91 28.55 -23.63
C MET A 38 18.29 28.55 -25.03
N ALA A 39 17.04 28.08 -25.13
CA ALA A 39 16.17 28.33 -26.26
C ALA A 39 14.95 29.09 -25.73
N THR A 40 14.98 30.41 -25.93
CA THR A 40 13.79 31.26 -25.89
C THR A 40 12.90 30.87 -27.07
N GLY A 41 11.81 30.18 -26.78
CA GLY A 41 10.76 29.86 -27.74
C GLY A 41 9.42 30.14 -27.09
N GLN A 42 8.99 31.39 -27.15
CA GLN A 42 7.65 31.81 -26.78
C GLN A 42 6.71 31.33 -27.88
N GLU A 43 6.16 30.14 -27.73
CA GLU A 43 5.12 29.61 -28.61
C GLU A 43 3.82 30.34 -28.27
N VAL A 44 3.34 31.15 -29.21
CA VAL A 44 2.07 31.87 -29.10
C VAL A 44 0.98 30.86 -29.45
N GLU A 45 0.25 30.40 -28.44
CA GLU A 45 -0.95 29.57 -28.63
C GLU A 45 -1.95 30.32 -29.54
N PRO A 46 -2.54 29.65 -30.55
CA PRO A 46 -3.62 30.24 -31.34
C PRO A 46 -4.85 30.46 -30.46
N PRO A 47 -5.64 31.54 -30.68
CA PRO A 47 -6.82 31.79 -29.87
C PRO A 47 -7.84 30.66 -30.05
N MET A 48 -8.33 30.13 -28.93
CA MET A 48 -9.40 29.14 -28.89
C MET A 48 -10.60 29.62 -29.72
N PRO A 49 -11.28 28.73 -30.47
CA PRO A 49 -12.54 29.08 -31.10
C PRO A 49 -13.59 29.34 -30.02
N VAL A 50 -14.20 30.52 -30.08
CA VAL A 50 -15.40 30.89 -29.32
C VAL A 50 -16.52 29.86 -29.56
N PRO A 51 -17.18 29.33 -28.51
CA PRO A 51 -18.33 28.49 -28.72
C PRO A 51 -19.48 29.32 -29.28
N HIS A 52 -19.94 28.96 -30.48
CA HIS A 52 -21.19 29.45 -31.02
C HIS A 52 -22.32 28.94 -30.13
N VAL A 53 -22.97 29.85 -29.39
CA VAL A 53 -24.22 29.55 -28.70
C VAL A 53 -25.30 29.28 -29.73
N VAL A 54 -25.60 28.00 -29.95
CA VAL A 54 -26.77 27.58 -30.72
C VAL A 54 -27.97 27.72 -29.78
N ALA A 55 -28.84 28.69 -30.05
CA ALA A 55 -30.14 28.76 -29.41
C ALA A 55 -30.97 27.57 -29.90
N TYR A 56 -31.14 26.56 -29.06
CA TYR A 56 -32.09 25.48 -29.29
C TYR A 56 -33.48 25.96 -28.82
N GLU A 57 -34.24 26.52 -29.75
CA GLU A 57 -35.70 26.55 -29.65
C GLU A 57 -36.21 25.19 -30.15
N GLY A 58 -36.53 24.29 -29.22
CA GLY A 58 -36.97 22.95 -29.55
C GLY A 58 -37.54 22.24 -28.34
N ASP A 59 -38.86 22.32 -28.22
CA ASP A 59 -39.68 21.48 -27.36
C ASP A 59 -39.47 20.01 -27.78
N ALA A 60 -38.64 19.29 -27.03
CA ALA A 60 -38.43 17.86 -27.18
C ALA A 60 -38.33 17.23 -25.78
N PRO A 61 -39.10 16.17 -25.48
CA PRO A 61 -39.03 15.51 -24.19
C PRO A 61 -37.63 14.93 -23.98
N LEU A 62 -37.01 15.29 -22.85
CA LEU A 62 -35.72 14.78 -22.41
C LEU A 62 -35.77 13.24 -22.36
N PRO A 63 -34.77 12.53 -22.91
CA PRO A 63 -34.63 11.11 -22.60
C PRO A 63 -34.31 10.97 -21.11
N GLU A 64 -35.15 10.24 -20.37
CA GLU A 64 -34.99 9.87 -18.95
C GLU A 64 -33.83 8.88 -18.72
N PHE A 65 -32.68 9.09 -19.35
CA PHE A 65 -31.44 8.42 -19.00
C PHE A 65 -30.53 9.39 -18.25
N ALA A 66 -31.04 9.88 -17.13
CA ALA A 66 -30.18 10.14 -15.99
C ALA A 66 -29.77 8.76 -15.45
N GLY A 67 -28.75 8.16 -16.06
CA GLY A 67 -27.89 7.28 -15.30
C GLY A 67 -27.35 8.14 -14.18
N GLU A 68 -27.92 7.99 -13.00
CA GLU A 68 -27.39 8.53 -11.77
C GLU A 68 -25.90 8.19 -11.76
N PRO A 69 -24.98 9.17 -11.59
CA PRO A 69 -23.59 8.81 -11.35
C PRO A 69 -23.60 7.99 -10.07
N ASP A 70 -23.31 6.70 -10.21
CA ASP A 70 -23.00 5.76 -9.14
C ASP A 70 -21.93 6.43 -8.26
N THR A 71 -22.40 7.14 -7.25
CA THR A 71 -21.57 7.91 -6.31
C THR A 71 -21.44 7.17 -4.98
N GLY A 72 -21.88 5.90 -4.95
CA GLY A 72 -21.54 4.95 -3.91
C GLY A 72 -20.55 3.94 -4.47
N GLY A 73 -19.26 4.04 -4.12
CA GLY A 73 -18.37 2.91 -4.38
C GLY A 73 -16.88 3.19 -4.44
N GLU A 74 -16.42 4.43 -4.62
CA GLU A 74 -14.96 4.67 -4.71
C GLU A 74 -14.22 4.47 -3.38
N ASN A 75 -14.92 4.32 -2.25
CA ASN A 75 -14.29 4.06 -0.95
C ASN A 75 -14.97 2.94 -0.15
N GLU A 76 -15.90 2.19 -0.76
CA GLU A 76 -16.53 1.06 -0.09
C GLU A 76 -15.55 -0.11 -0.03
N THR A 77 -15.53 -0.79 1.12
CA THR A 77 -14.69 -1.97 1.34
C THR A 77 -15.59 -3.19 1.21
N VAL A 78 -15.31 -4.04 0.23
CA VAL A 78 -16.13 -5.23 -0.09
C VAL A 78 -15.25 -6.47 -0.03
N VAL A 79 -15.60 -7.44 0.78
CA VAL A 79 -14.89 -8.72 0.86
C VAL A 79 -15.30 -9.60 -0.31
N LEU A 80 -14.31 -10.03 -1.10
CA LEU A 80 -14.54 -10.83 -2.31
C LEU A 80 -14.40 -12.34 -2.06
N SER A 81 -13.65 -12.70 -1.03
CA SER A 81 -13.39 -14.09 -0.67
C SER A 81 -12.77 -14.17 0.73
N ILE A 82 -13.10 -15.22 1.47
CA ILE A 82 -12.45 -15.55 2.73
C ILE A 82 -12.07 -17.04 2.76
N ASP A 83 -10.81 -17.31 3.11
CA ASP A 83 -10.29 -18.66 3.31
C ASP A 83 -10.57 -19.14 4.73
N PRO A 84 -10.67 -20.47 4.95
CA PRO A 84 -10.74 -21.01 6.30
C PRO A 84 -9.49 -20.68 7.11
N ALA A 85 -9.67 -20.52 8.42
CA ALA A 85 -8.61 -20.22 9.36
C ALA A 85 -7.49 -21.26 9.32
N ARG A 86 -6.25 -20.79 9.44
CA ARG A 86 -5.03 -21.59 9.44
C ARG A 86 -4.18 -21.25 10.63
N ILE A 87 -3.64 -22.30 11.26
CA ILE A 87 -2.70 -22.15 12.35
C ILE A 87 -1.26 -22.10 11.83
N ASP A 88 -0.48 -21.16 12.35
CA ASP A 88 0.96 -21.22 12.26
C ASP A 88 1.47 -22.28 13.26
N ALA A 89 1.70 -23.48 12.75
CA ALA A 89 2.07 -24.64 13.55
C ALA A 89 3.44 -24.51 14.23
N THR A 90 4.26 -23.51 13.87
CA THR A 90 5.58 -23.33 14.47
C THR A 90 5.54 -22.69 15.87
N ALA A 91 4.39 -22.12 16.26
CA ALA A 91 4.23 -21.36 17.49
C ALA A 91 3.08 -21.83 18.41
N ALA A 92 2.27 -22.82 18.00
CA ALA A 92 0.99 -23.10 18.66
C ALA A 92 1.00 -24.28 19.66
N ALA A 93 0.32 -24.10 20.80
CA ALA A 93 -0.09 -25.18 21.69
C ALA A 93 -1.30 -25.95 21.14
N VAL A 94 -1.55 -27.19 21.60
CA VAL A 94 -2.64 -28.04 21.08
C VAL A 94 -4.02 -27.40 21.25
N GLU A 95 -4.29 -26.71 22.37
CA GLU A 95 -5.59 -26.04 22.58
C GLU A 95 -5.83 -24.91 21.56
N ALA A 96 -4.78 -24.13 21.25
CA ALA A 96 -4.85 -23.10 20.21
C ALA A 96 -5.13 -23.66 18.81
N VAL A 97 -4.83 -24.94 18.55
CA VAL A 97 -5.15 -25.61 17.28
C VAL A 97 -6.65 -25.80 17.13
N ASP A 98 -7.35 -26.19 18.19
CA ASP A 98 -8.78 -26.46 18.12
C ASP A 98 -9.61 -25.17 18.12
N GLU A 99 -9.22 -24.16 18.90
CA GLU A 99 -9.78 -22.80 18.85
C GLU A 99 -9.62 -22.20 17.45
N CYS A 100 -8.43 -22.31 16.85
CA CYS A 100 -8.17 -21.82 15.50
C CYS A 100 -9.01 -22.50 14.42
N LYS A 101 -9.25 -23.82 14.54
CA LYS A 101 -10.12 -24.54 13.59
C LYS A 101 -11.60 -24.18 13.74
N ALA A 102 -12.03 -23.81 14.96
CA ALA A 102 -13.39 -23.39 15.22
C ALA A 102 -13.65 -21.95 14.76
N TRP A 103 -12.62 -21.10 14.84
CA TRP A 103 -12.70 -19.72 14.40
C TRP A 103 -12.97 -19.60 12.91
N GLN A 104 -14.05 -18.88 12.60
CA GLN A 104 -14.51 -18.58 11.25
C GLN A 104 -15.01 -17.15 11.27
N LEU A 105 -14.75 -16.43 10.18
CA LEU A 105 -15.34 -15.14 9.90
C LEU A 105 -16.15 -15.28 8.61
N SER A 106 -17.38 -14.76 8.62
CA SER A 106 -18.12 -14.51 7.39
C SER A 106 -17.57 -13.28 6.66
N GLU A 107 -17.99 -13.11 5.41
CA GLU A 107 -17.62 -11.96 4.60
C GLU A 107 -18.17 -10.67 5.22
N ASP A 108 -19.44 -10.67 5.66
CA ASP A 108 -20.07 -9.55 6.36
C ASP A 108 -19.32 -9.18 7.67
N GLU A 109 -18.95 -10.17 8.50
CA GLU A 109 -18.20 -9.92 9.73
C GLU A 109 -16.81 -9.33 9.45
N ALA A 110 -16.15 -9.79 8.38
CA ALA A 110 -14.86 -9.23 7.97
C ALA A 110 -15.01 -7.78 7.46
N GLU A 111 -16.09 -7.45 6.76
CA GLU A 111 -16.41 -6.07 6.36
C GLU A 111 -16.67 -5.18 7.57
N GLU A 112 -17.45 -5.65 8.56
CA GLU A 112 -17.67 -4.94 9.82
C GLU A 112 -16.36 -4.66 10.55
N LEU A 113 -15.49 -5.68 10.65
CA LEU A 113 -14.14 -5.52 11.23
C LEU A 113 -13.36 -4.43 10.48
N PHE A 114 -13.35 -4.44 9.14
CA PHE A 114 -12.61 -3.45 8.36
C PHE A 114 -13.20 -2.04 8.46
N ALA A 115 -14.51 -1.92 8.62
CA ALA A 115 -15.19 -0.64 8.84
C ALA A 115 -14.83 0.00 10.19
N MET A 116 -14.59 -0.83 11.22
CA MET A 116 -14.12 -0.38 12.55
C MET A 116 -12.60 -0.21 12.62
N SER A 117 -11.86 -0.89 11.74
CA SER A 117 -10.41 -0.81 11.68
C SER A 117 -9.94 0.49 11.03
N HIS A 118 -8.73 0.90 11.37
CA HIS A 118 -8.07 2.05 10.74
C HIS A 118 -6.62 1.75 10.40
N ALA A 119 -6.10 2.47 9.41
CA ALA A 119 -4.72 2.33 9.00
C ALA A 119 -3.78 2.85 10.09
N VAL A 120 -2.76 2.05 10.42
CA VAL A 120 -1.72 2.37 11.41
C VAL A 120 -0.33 2.29 10.78
N ASP A 121 0.65 2.94 11.40
CA ASP A 121 2.05 2.77 11.00
C ASP A 121 2.60 1.41 11.46
N ALA A 122 3.70 0.98 10.85
CA ALA A 122 4.31 -0.32 11.15
C ALA A 122 4.75 -0.46 12.63
N GLY A 123 5.17 0.63 13.29
CA GLY A 123 5.55 0.61 14.69
C GLY A 123 4.35 0.36 15.60
N THR A 124 3.25 1.07 15.36
CA THR A 124 1.98 0.86 16.08
C THR A 124 1.42 -0.54 15.81
N TYR A 125 1.50 -1.02 14.57
CA TYR A 125 1.07 -2.37 14.19
C TYR A 125 1.74 -3.49 15.02
N LEU A 126 3.04 -3.33 15.33
CA LEU A 126 3.79 -4.28 16.15
C LEU A 126 3.39 -4.24 17.64
N GLY A 127 2.69 -3.18 18.08
CA GLY A 127 2.17 -3.06 19.43
C GLY A 127 0.87 -3.83 19.68
N TYR A 128 0.13 -4.17 18.62
CA TYR A 128 -1.07 -5.01 18.73
C TYR A 128 -0.70 -6.48 18.96
N GLY A 129 -1.62 -7.22 19.57
CA GLY A 129 -1.47 -8.64 19.88
C GLY A 129 -1.07 -9.51 18.69
N GLU A 130 -0.46 -10.64 19.01
CA GLU A 130 -0.18 -11.72 18.06
C GLU A 130 -0.94 -12.97 18.49
N ALA A 131 -1.63 -13.59 17.54
CA ALA A 131 -2.25 -14.89 17.70
C ALA A 131 -1.75 -15.84 16.62
N PRO A 132 -1.61 -17.14 16.92
CA PRO A 132 -1.08 -18.12 15.98
C PRO A 132 -2.09 -18.48 14.88
N CYS A 133 -3.35 -18.08 15.01
CA CYS A 133 -4.38 -18.31 14.02
C CYS A 133 -4.49 -17.14 13.04
N THR A 134 -4.66 -17.45 11.76
CA THR A 134 -4.80 -16.45 10.69
C THR A 134 -5.90 -16.84 9.71
N ILE A 135 -6.64 -15.84 9.24
CA ILE A 135 -7.58 -15.94 8.13
C ILE A 135 -7.06 -15.07 6.99
N THR A 136 -7.13 -15.59 5.77
CA THR A 136 -6.72 -14.86 4.56
C THR A 136 -7.90 -14.68 3.62
N GLY A 137 -7.75 -13.78 2.66
CA GLY A 137 -8.78 -13.57 1.65
C GLY A 137 -8.46 -12.40 0.74
N THR A 138 -9.48 -11.93 0.04
CA THR A 138 -9.39 -10.80 -0.88
C THR A 138 -10.46 -9.78 -0.55
N VAL A 139 -10.08 -8.52 -0.49
CA VAL A 139 -10.99 -7.39 -0.24
C VAL A 139 -10.75 -6.31 -1.29
N ARG A 140 -11.82 -5.76 -1.85
CA ARG A 140 -11.76 -4.63 -2.76
C ARG A 140 -11.99 -3.36 -1.97
N SER A 141 -11.10 -2.39 -2.11
CA SER A 141 -11.24 -1.06 -1.49
C SER A 141 -10.52 -0.04 -2.36
N GLY A 142 -11.20 1.06 -2.69
CA GLY A 142 -10.65 2.08 -3.60
C GLY A 142 -10.41 1.58 -5.02
N GLY A 143 -11.23 0.61 -5.49
CA GLY A 143 -11.05 -0.04 -6.80
C GLY A 143 -9.82 -0.96 -6.90
N VAL A 144 -9.14 -1.24 -5.78
CA VAL A 144 -7.96 -2.12 -5.73
C VAL A 144 -8.31 -3.39 -4.97
N ASP A 145 -7.88 -4.53 -5.50
CA ASP A 145 -8.00 -5.84 -4.86
C ASP A 145 -6.80 -6.08 -3.95
N TRP A 146 -7.05 -6.15 -2.65
CA TRP A 146 -6.04 -6.39 -1.64
C TRP A 146 -6.14 -7.82 -1.15
N GLN A 147 -5.00 -8.49 -1.04
CA GLN A 147 -4.90 -9.74 -0.33
C GLN A 147 -4.75 -9.43 1.16
N PHE A 148 -5.71 -9.86 1.97
CA PHE A 148 -5.69 -9.57 3.40
C PHE A 148 -5.23 -10.77 4.23
N THR A 149 -4.76 -10.48 5.44
CA THR A 149 -4.51 -11.46 6.49
C THR A 149 -4.98 -10.85 7.80
N ILE A 150 -5.91 -11.51 8.48
CA ILE A 150 -6.40 -11.17 9.81
C ILE A 150 -5.85 -12.22 10.78
N ASN A 151 -5.30 -11.82 11.91
CA ASN A 151 -4.92 -12.77 12.97
C ASN A 151 -6.02 -12.91 14.03
N GLY A 152 -5.89 -13.91 14.91
CA GLY A 152 -6.84 -14.14 16.01
C GLY A 152 -6.99 -13.00 17.03
N THR A 153 -6.22 -11.91 16.93
CA THR A 153 -6.45 -10.69 17.75
C THR A 153 -7.12 -9.57 16.96
N ALA A 154 -7.81 -9.90 15.85
CA ALA A 154 -8.49 -8.95 14.96
C ALA A 154 -7.56 -7.87 14.36
N LYS A 155 -6.26 -8.14 14.29
CA LYS A 155 -5.26 -7.29 13.63
C LYS A 155 -5.10 -7.74 12.18
N ALA A 156 -5.07 -6.80 11.24
CA ALA A 156 -5.06 -7.13 9.82
C ALA A 156 -3.93 -6.47 9.02
N THR A 157 -3.50 -7.14 7.95
CA THR A 157 -2.61 -6.58 6.92
C THR A 157 -3.27 -6.73 5.57
N TRP A 158 -3.23 -5.70 4.73
CA TRP A 158 -3.63 -5.74 3.32
C TRP A 158 -2.41 -5.59 2.42
N LYS A 159 -2.34 -6.39 1.35
CA LYS A 159 -1.23 -6.39 0.40
C LYS A 159 -1.73 -6.30 -1.03
N HIS A 160 -1.10 -5.45 -1.83
CA HIS A 160 -1.29 -5.38 -3.27
C HIS A 160 0.05 -5.08 -3.93
N GLY A 161 0.64 -6.07 -4.62
CA GLY A 161 1.99 -5.95 -5.18
C GLY A 161 3.05 -5.68 -4.10
N SER A 162 3.67 -4.51 -4.13
CA SER A 162 4.65 -4.06 -3.12
C SER A 162 4.05 -3.21 -2.01
N ASP A 163 2.78 -2.82 -2.14
CA ASP A 163 2.08 -1.99 -1.18
C ASP A 163 1.54 -2.85 -0.03
N VAL A 164 1.75 -2.36 1.18
CA VAL A 164 1.28 -3.00 2.42
C VAL A 164 0.58 -1.96 3.26
N ARG A 165 -0.64 -2.26 3.73
CA ARG A 165 -1.36 -1.49 4.73
C ARG A 165 -1.51 -2.32 6.00
N PHE A 166 -1.24 -1.68 7.12
CA PHE A 166 -1.44 -2.25 8.45
C PHE A 166 -2.72 -1.69 9.02
N LEU A 167 -3.57 -2.56 9.54
CA LEU A 167 -4.86 -2.20 10.10
C LEU A 167 -4.90 -2.65 11.55
N GLY A 168 -5.28 -1.72 12.42
CA GLY A 168 -5.52 -1.94 13.83
C GLY A 168 -6.94 -1.53 14.19
N CYS A 169 -7.44 -2.10 15.28
CA CYS A 169 -8.68 -1.68 15.89
C CYS A 169 -8.50 -1.60 17.40
N ASP A 170 -8.68 -0.41 17.95
CA ASP A 170 -8.57 -0.13 19.40
C ASP A 170 -9.93 -0.19 20.10
N GLU A 171 -11.01 -0.37 19.34
CA GLU A 171 -12.35 -0.50 19.91
C GLU A 171 -12.51 -1.87 20.55
N ARG A 172 -13.09 -1.88 21.76
CA ARG A 172 -13.44 -3.12 22.47
C ARG A 172 -14.37 -4.02 21.63
N ALA A 173 -15.15 -3.44 20.72
CA ALA A 173 -16.00 -4.18 19.79
C ALA A 173 -15.20 -5.15 18.90
N CYS A 174 -13.93 -4.83 18.58
CA CYS A 174 -13.10 -5.68 17.75
C CYS A 174 -12.62 -6.97 18.43
N GLU A 175 -12.71 -7.06 19.77
CA GLU A 175 -12.39 -8.29 20.51
C GLU A 175 -13.27 -9.47 20.06
N GLY A 176 -14.48 -9.21 19.54
CA GLY A 176 -15.42 -10.24 19.10
C GLY A 176 -15.07 -10.92 17.77
N PHE A 177 -14.15 -10.36 16.97
CA PHE A 177 -13.74 -10.94 15.68
C PHE A 177 -12.50 -11.85 15.81
N GLY A 178 -11.92 -11.96 17.00
CA GLY A 178 -10.74 -12.77 17.27
C GLY A 178 -11.03 -14.24 17.57
N ALA A 179 -9.95 -15.04 17.67
CA ALA A 179 -9.93 -16.45 18.05
C ALA A 179 -9.43 -16.62 19.48
#